data_AF-C1BC67-F1
#
_entry.id   AF-C1BC67-F1
#
_cell.length_a   1.000
_cell.length_b   1.000
_cell.length_c   1.000
_cell.angle_alpha   90.00
_cell.angle_beta   90.00
_cell.angle_gamma   90.00
#
_symmetry.space_group_name_H-M   'P 1'
#
loop_
_entity.id
_entity.type
_entity.pdbx_description
1 polymer ?
#
loop_
_entity_poly.entity_id
_entity_poly.type
_entity_poly.pdbx_seq_one_letter_code
_entity_poly.pdbx_strand_id
1 'polypeptide(L)'
;MPPAQTAARSAVFGMHEFMALGLVWHTAMTRLLQQISRLQLRRQIKDPWMRRQLTPRFTAGCKRLLVTNDYYPALSRENCTLITWPIATLCPEGIRTADGLEHHVDAIVFATGFDVAKSGTPFSIVGIDGRSLDEEWSSGAYAYKSINVAGYPNLFFTFGPNSGARAQLGAGVHGGTDRLRRAGDPGHGTLESQVPRCT
;
A
#
# COMPACT_ATOMS: atom_id res chain seq x y z
N MET A 1 34.62 2.88 -9.32
CA MET A 1 35.38 3.67 -8.32
C MET A 1 34.46 4.00 -7.14
N PRO A 2 34.89 3.78 -5.89
CA PRO A 2 34.10 4.05 -4.68
C PRO A 2 33.45 5.45 -4.61
N PRO A 3 34.13 6.56 -4.95
CA PRO A 3 33.52 7.90 -4.89
C PRO A 3 32.38 8.11 -5.90
N ALA A 4 32.44 7.46 -7.07
CA ALA A 4 31.35 7.52 -8.05
C ALA A 4 30.09 6.78 -7.56
N GLN A 5 30.26 5.66 -6.85
CA GLN A 5 29.15 4.96 -6.20
C GLN A 5 28.53 5.80 -5.08
N THR A 6 29.34 6.45 -4.24
CA THR A 6 28.84 7.31 -3.16
C THR A 6 28.08 8.51 -3.72
N ALA A 7 28.61 9.17 -4.75
CA ALA A 7 27.92 10.28 -5.41
C ALA A 7 26.58 9.84 -6.03
N ALA A 8 26.54 8.70 -6.71
CA ALA A 8 25.31 8.15 -7.27
C ALA A 8 24.28 7.82 -6.18
N ARG A 9 24.69 7.22 -5.07
CA ARG A 9 23.81 6.92 -3.93
C ARG A 9 23.28 8.18 -3.27
N SER A 10 24.12 9.18 -3.08
CA SER A 10 23.71 10.48 -2.52
C SER A 10 22.75 11.23 -3.45
N ALA A 11 22.96 11.15 -4.76
CA ALA A 11 22.06 11.75 -5.75
C ALA A 11 20.69 11.06 -5.76
N VAL A 12 20.67 9.72 -5.77
CA VAL A 12 19.43 8.93 -5.67
C VAL A 12 18.72 9.22 -4.35
N PHE A 13 19.45 9.30 -3.24
CA PHE A 13 18.90 9.63 -1.93
C PHE A 13 18.29 11.03 -1.90
N GLY A 14 19.03 12.05 -2.35
CA GLY A 14 18.54 13.43 -2.41
C GLY A 14 17.31 13.57 -3.31
N MET A 15 17.28 12.85 -4.44
CA MET A 15 16.11 12.81 -5.32
C MET A 15 14.90 12.16 -4.65
N HIS A 16 15.08 11.06 -3.91
CA HIS A 16 13.99 10.42 -3.18
C HIS A 16 13.48 11.27 -2.02
N GLU A 17 14.35 11.90 -1.24
CA GLU A 17 13.97 12.83 -0.16
C GLU A 17 13.24 14.07 -0.69
N PHE A 18 13.70 14.63 -1.81
CA PHE A 18 13.01 15.75 -2.45
C PHE A 18 11.61 15.36 -2.95
N MET A 19 11.51 14.20 -3.60
CA MET A 19 10.21 13.65 -4.02
C MET A 19 9.34 13.30 -2.81
N ALA A 20 9.93 12.88 -1.69
CA ALA A 20 9.24 12.56 -0.45
C ALA A 20 8.45 13.75 0.08
N LEU A 21 9.12 14.87 0.22
CA LEU A 21 8.54 16.13 0.68
C LEU A 21 7.47 16.65 -0.29
N GLY A 22 7.62 16.38 -1.59
CA GLY A 22 6.68 16.81 -2.63
C GLY A 22 5.41 15.96 -2.75
N LEU A 23 5.47 14.65 -2.45
CA LEU A 23 4.37 13.71 -2.72
C LEU A 23 3.47 13.42 -1.51
N VAL A 24 3.99 13.57 -0.29
CA VAL A 24 3.26 13.23 0.96
C VAL A 24 2.23 14.29 1.34
N TRP A 25 2.54 15.55 1.05
CA TRP A 25 1.68 16.68 1.39
C TRP A 25 0.94 17.20 0.16
N HIS A 26 -0.30 17.65 0.35
CA HIS A 26 -1.13 18.28 -0.68
C HIS A 26 -0.50 19.60 -1.17
N THR A 27 0.56 19.48 -1.95
CA THR A 27 1.36 20.60 -2.44
C THR A 27 1.07 20.86 -3.92
N ALA A 28 1.60 21.96 -4.45
CA ALA A 28 1.56 22.26 -5.88
C ALA A 28 2.14 21.13 -6.75
N MET A 29 3.09 20.32 -6.23
CA MET A 29 3.65 19.17 -6.93
C MET A 29 2.63 18.07 -7.21
N THR A 30 1.70 17.81 -6.28
CA THR A 30 0.63 16.81 -6.50
C THR A 30 -0.29 17.22 -7.67
N ARG A 31 -0.57 18.52 -7.82
CA ARG A 31 -1.36 19.06 -8.94
C ARG A 31 -0.61 18.93 -10.27
N LEU A 32 0.68 19.24 -10.28
CA LEU A 32 1.53 19.07 -11.46
C LEU A 32 1.56 17.60 -11.92
N LEU A 33 1.75 16.66 -10.98
CA LEU A 33 1.73 15.23 -11.28
C LEU A 33 0.38 14.76 -11.85
N GLN A 34 -0.74 15.27 -11.32
CA GLN A 34 -2.06 14.99 -11.90
C GLN A 34 -2.18 15.51 -13.32
N GLN A 35 -1.69 16.72 -13.60
CA GLN A 35 -1.73 17.30 -14.93
C GLN A 35 -0.89 16.50 -15.93
N ILE A 36 0.33 16.11 -15.56
CA ILE A 36 1.20 15.25 -16.38
C ILE A 36 0.52 13.90 -16.63
N SER A 37 -0.06 13.28 -15.59
CA SER A 37 -0.76 12.00 -15.71
C SER A 37 -1.97 12.09 -16.66
N ARG A 38 -2.76 13.17 -16.56
CA ARG A 38 -3.90 13.45 -17.47
C ARG A 38 -3.45 13.74 -18.89
N LEU A 39 -2.30 14.39 -19.07
CA LEU A 39 -1.73 14.62 -20.41
C LEU A 39 -1.30 13.30 -21.04
N GLN A 40 -0.65 12.42 -20.26
CA GLN A 40 -0.25 11.10 -20.73
C GLN A 40 -1.47 10.23 -21.12
N LEU A 41 -2.53 10.24 -20.31
CA LEU A 41 -3.79 9.56 -20.64
C LEU A 41 -4.38 10.06 -21.97
N ARG A 42 -4.43 11.39 -22.14
CA ARG A 42 -4.92 12.01 -23.39
C ARG A 42 -4.06 11.67 -24.61
N ARG A 43 -2.75 11.53 -24.42
CA ARG A 43 -1.80 11.17 -25.48
C ARG A 43 -1.94 9.72 -25.92
N GLN A 44 -2.09 8.79 -24.97
CA GLN A 44 -2.09 7.35 -25.27
C GLN A 44 -3.47 6.83 -25.68
N ILE A 45 -4.53 7.35 -25.07
CA ILE A 45 -5.91 6.98 -25.42
C ILE A 45 -6.50 8.04 -26.32
N LYS A 46 -6.99 7.69 -27.51
CA LYS A 46 -7.61 8.64 -28.45
C LYS A 46 -9.10 8.87 -28.19
N ASP A 47 -9.82 7.83 -27.81
CA ASP A 47 -11.27 7.88 -27.56
C ASP A 47 -11.61 8.76 -26.33
N PRO A 48 -12.39 9.85 -26.49
CA PRO A 48 -12.85 10.68 -25.38
C PRO A 48 -13.66 9.93 -24.32
N TRP A 49 -14.45 8.92 -24.71
CA TRP A 49 -15.28 8.18 -23.76
C TRP A 49 -14.43 7.31 -22.85
N MET A 50 -13.52 6.51 -23.41
CA MET A 50 -12.59 5.69 -22.65
C MET A 50 -11.68 6.53 -21.73
N ARG A 51 -11.24 7.73 -22.16
CA ARG A 51 -10.49 8.66 -21.27
C ARG A 51 -11.28 9.02 -20.02
N ARG A 52 -12.60 9.25 -20.15
CA ARG A 52 -13.44 9.60 -19.00
C ARG A 52 -13.53 8.43 -18.02
N GLN A 53 -13.70 7.21 -18.54
CA GLN A 53 -13.76 5.99 -17.72
C GLN A 53 -12.44 5.72 -16.97
N LEU A 54 -11.29 5.97 -17.62
CA LEU A 54 -9.97 5.75 -17.03
C LEU A 54 -9.50 6.88 -16.12
N THR A 55 -10.19 8.02 -16.06
CA THR A 55 -9.79 9.15 -15.22
C THR A 55 -10.23 8.92 -13.76
N PRO A 56 -9.29 8.75 -12.81
CA PRO A 56 -9.64 8.51 -11.42
C PRO A 56 -10.27 9.74 -10.75
N ARG A 57 -11.19 9.49 -9.80
CA ARG A 57 -11.85 10.52 -8.96
C ARG A 57 -11.11 10.82 -7.65
N PHE A 58 -9.87 10.36 -7.51
CA PHE A 58 -9.03 10.60 -6.32
C PHE A 58 -7.79 11.42 -6.69
N THR A 59 -7.22 12.11 -5.70
CA THR A 59 -6.01 12.92 -5.85
C THR A 59 -4.79 12.02 -6.01
N ALA A 60 -3.86 12.38 -6.91
CA ALA A 60 -2.57 11.69 -7.02
C ALA A 60 -1.86 11.66 -5.65
N GLY A 61 -1.35 10.49 -5.25
CA GLY A 61 -0.77 10.25 -3.93
C GLY A 61 -1.73 9.62 -2.91
N CYS A 62 -3.06 9.75 -3.07
CA CYS A 62 -4.03 9.06 -2.20
C CYS A 62 -3.98 7.53 -2.35
N LYS A 63 -3.56 7.07 -3.52
CA LYS A 63 -3.24 5.68 -3.82
C LYS A 63 -1.83 5.62 -4.40
N ARG A 64 -1.16 4.47 -4.27
CA ARG A 64 0.16 4.25 -4.87
C ARG A 64 0.07 4.42 -6.39
N LEU A 65 0.88 5.32 -6.94
CA LEU A 65 0.95 5.55 -8.37
C LEU A 65 1.60 4.35 -9.07
N LEU A 66 0.95 3.85 -10.12
CA LEU A 66 1.48 2.81 -11.00
C LEU A 66 2.16 3.48 -12.20
N VAL A 67 3.42 3.13 -12.45
CA VAL A 67 4.20 3.65 -13.57
C VAL A 67 4.39 2.52 -14.57
N THR A 68 3.85 2.71 -15.77
CA THR A 68 3.89 1.71 -16.84
C THR A 68 3.77 2.40 -18.20
N ASN A 69 4.46 1.86 -19.19
CA ASN A 69 4.41 2.34 -20.56
C ASN A 69 3.38 1.57 -21.41
N ASP A 70 2.99 0.36 -20.98
CA ASP A 70 2.28 -0.59 -21.83
C ASP A 70 0.78 -0.73 -21.50
N TYR A 71 0.33 -0.21 -20.36
CA TYR A 71 -1.06 -0.37 -19.90
C TYR A 71 -2.09 0.31 -20.80
N TYR A 72 -1.98 1.61 -21.07
CA TYR A 72 -2.96 2.29 -21.92
C TYR A 72 -2.92 1.85 -23.40
N PRO A 73 -1.74 1.56 -24.01
CA PRO A 73 -1.68 0.97 -25.34
C PRO A 73 -2.36 -0.39 -25.40
N ALA A 74 -2.23 -1.23 -24.37
CA ALA A 74 -2.92 -2.52 -24.30
C ALA A 74 -4.45 -2.36 -24.30
N LEU A 75 -4.99 -1.38 -23.57
CA LEU A 75 -6.42 -1.07 -23.56
C LEU A 75 -6.96 -0.54 -24.89
N SER A 76 -6.09 -0.07 -25.79
CA SER A 76 -6.50 0.48 -27.09
C SER A 76 -6.40 -0.53 -28.23
N ARG A 77 -5.99 -1.78 -27.96
CA ARG A 77 -5.89 -2.83 -28.98
C ARG A 77 -7.28 -3.34 -29.34
N GLU A 78 -7.44 -3.78 -30.59
CA GLU A 78 -8.72 -4.30 -31.12
C GLU A 78 -9.22 -5.54 -30.37
N ASN A 79 -8.31 -6.31 -29.75
CA ASN A 79 -8.64 -7.48 -28.95
C ASN A 79 -8.88 -7.17 -27.46
N CYS A 80 -9.02 -5.90 -27.08
CA CYS A 80 -9.28 -5.49 -25.71
C CYS A 80 -10.57 -4.68 -25.64
N THR A 81 -11.44 -5.05 -24.72
CA THR A 81 -12.69 -4.31 -24.46
C THR A 81 -12.73 -3.90 -23.00
N LEU A 82 -12.87 -2.59 -22.75
CA LEU A 82 -13.03 -2.04 -21.42
C LEU A 82 -14.50 -2.06 -21.00
N ILE A 83 -14.82 -2.82 -19.97
CA ILE A 83 -16.17 -2.90 -19.39
C ILE A 83 -16.12 -2.31 -17.97
N THR A 84 -16.91 -1.25 -17.73
CA THR A 84 -16.98 -0.58 -16.41
C THR A 84 -18.29 -0.83 -15.67
N TRP A 85 -19.20 -1.60 -16.25
CA TRP A 85 -20.46 -1.98 -15.62
C TRP A 85 -20.21 -2.93 -14.44
N PRO A 86 -20.99 -2.80 -13.34
CA PRO A 86 -20.90 -3.74 -12.22
C PRO A 86 -21.16 -5.17 -12.67
N ILE A 87 -20.43 -6.11 -12.08
CA ILE A 87 -20.66 -7.54 -12.26
C ILE A 87 -21.88 -7.94 -11.44
N ALA A 88 -22.87 -8.58 -12.06
CA ALA A 88 -24.08 -9.06 -11.42
C ALA A 88 -23.90 -10.50 -10.90
N THR A 89 -23.37 -11.40 -11.74
CA THR A 89 -23.12 -12.79 -11.36
C THR A 89 -22.09 -13.45 -12.30
N LEU A 90 -21.48 -14.53 -11.84
CA LEU A 90 -20.74 -15.45 -12.69
C LEU A 90 -21.73 -16.44 -13.33
N CYS A 91 -21.52 -16.73 -14.61
CA CYS A 91 -22.32 -17.66 -15.39
C CYS A 91 -21.43 -18.83 -15.84
N PRO A 92 -22.00 -20.00 -16.20
CA PRO A 92 -21.22 -21.15 -16.65
C PRO A 92 -20.27 -20.83 -17.81
N GLU A 93 -20.69 -19.96 -18.73
CA GLU A 93 -19.92 -19.58 -19.92
C GLU A 93 -19.15 -18.26 -19.75
N GLY A 94 -19.26 -17.58 -18.60
CA GLY A 94 -18.56 -16.31 -18.39
C GLY A 94 -19.13 -15.40 -17.30
N ILE A 95 -19.31 -14.11 -17.61
CA ILE A 95 -19.67 -13.07 -16.63
C ILE A 95 -20.86 -12.27 -17.11
N ARG A 96 -21.88 -12.11 -16.25
CA ARG A 96 -23.02 -11.23 -16.53
C ARG A 96 -22.85 -9.90 -15.81
N THR A 97 -22.98 -8.81 -16.55
CA THR A 97 -22.96 -7.44 -16.03
C THR A 97 -24.37 -6.93 -15.71
N ALA A 98 -24.46 -5.84 -14.95
CA ALA A 98 -25.72 -5.29 -14.45
C ALA A 98 -26.65 -4.72 -15.54
N ASP A 99 -26.13 -4.47 -16.75
CA ASP A 99 -26.91 -4.11 -17.94
C ASP A 99 -27.55 -5.33 -18.62
N GLY A 100 -27.34 -6.54 -18.09
CA GLY A 100 -27.93 -7.78 -18.58
C GLY A 100 -27.14 -8.48 -19.69
N LEU A 101 -26.01 -7.91 -20.11
CA LEU A 101 -25.12 -8.54 -21.10
C LEU A 101 -24.31 -9.67 -20.45
N GLU A 102 -24.14 -10.76 -21.21
CA GLU A 102 -23.31 -11.90 -20.81
C GLU A 102 -22.05 -11.93 -21.68
N HIS A 103 -20.90 -11.82 -21.02
CA HIS A 103 -19.59 -11.84 -21.64
C HIS A 103 -19.02 -13.26 -21.54
N HIS A 104 -19.07 -13.99 -22.65
CA HIS A 104 -18.53 -15.34 -22.73
C HIS A 104 -17.01 -15.29 -22.74
N VAL A 105 -16.37 -16.08 -21.87
CA VAL A 105 -14.90 -16.12 -21.72
C VAL A 105 -14.42 -17.52 -21.39
N ASP A 106 -13.27 -17.90 -21.93
CA ASP A 106 -12.65 -19.21 -21.64
C ASP A 106 -11.92 -19.24 -20.29
N ALA A 107 -11.51 -18.07 -19.78
CA ALA A 107 -10.74 -17.95 -18.54
C ALA A 107 -11.04 -16.63 -17.81
N ILE A 108 -11.07 -16.69 -16.48
CA ILE A 108 -11.27 -15.54 -15.60
C ILE A 108 -10.04 -15.35 -14.71
N VAL A 109 -9.48 -14.14 -14.71
CA VAL A 109 -8.32 -13.77 -13.88
C VAL A 109 -8.75 -12.76 -12.81
N PHE A 110 -8.64 -13.14 -11.54
CA PHE A 110 -8.98 -12.28 -10.41
C PHE A 110 -7.85 -11.30 -10.08
N ALA A 111 -7.90 -10.10 -10.67
CA ALA A 111 -7.01 -8.98 -10.34
C ALA A 111 -7.61 -8.04 -9.27
N THR A 112 -8.29 -8.60 -8.26
CA THR A 112 -9.07 -7.86 -7.23
C THR A 112 -8.22 -7.25 -6.10
N GLY A 113 -6.91 -7.41 -6.15
CA GLY A 113 -5.99 -6.91 -5.12
C GLY A 113 -5.94 -7.81 -3.88
N PHE A 114 -5.52 -7.22 -2.75
CA PHE A 114 -5.37 -7.90 -1.46
C PHE A 114 -5.86 -7.00 -0.33
N ASP A 115 -6.29 -7.61 0.78
CA ASP A 115 -6.64 -6.85 1.98
C ASP A 115 -5.36 -6.30 2.64
N VAL A 116 -5.27 -4.97 2.70
CA VAL A 116 -4.14 -4.24 3.29
C VAL A 116 -4.43 -3.89 4.75
N ALA A 117 -5.72 -3.80 5.11
CA ALA A 117 -6.15 -3.59 6.47
C ALA A 117 -6.16 -4.95 7.15
N LYS A 118 -4.99 -5.36 7.67
CA LYS A 118 -4.94 -6.52 8.55
C LYS A 118 -5.77 -6.22 9.79
N SER A 119 -7.03 -6.66 9.76
CA SER A 119 -8.00 -6.73 10.84
C SER A 119 -7.58 -7.76 11.90
N GLY A 120 -6.29 -7.80 12.24
CA GLY A 120 -5.73 -8.84 13.10
C GLY A 120 -4.47 -9.50 12.56
N THR A 121 -3.96 -10.44 13.34
CA THR A 121 -2.82 -11.27 12.97
C THR A 121 -3.31 -12.52 12.20
N PRO A 122 -2.47 -13.15 11.36
CA PRO A 122 -2.88 -14.34 10.60
C PRO A 122 -3.22 -15.55 11.49
N PHE A 123 -2.92 -15.47 12.78
CA PHE A 123 -3.24 -16.44 13.82
C PHE A 123 -3.64 -15.68 15.08
N SER A 124 -4.42 -16.33 15.95
CA SER A 124 -4.83 -15.74 17.22
C SER A 124 -3.61 -15.55 18.13
N ILE A 125 -3.48 -14.36 18.71
CA ILE A 125 -2.43 -14.01 19.67
C ILE A 125 -3.09 -13.63 20.98
N VAL A 126 -2.67 -14.31 22.05
CA VAL A 126 -3.13 -14.06 23.42
C VAL A 126 -1.99 -13.43 24.22
N GLY A 127 -2.25 -12.26 24.80
CA GLY A 127 -1.32 -11.49 25.61
C GLY A 127 -1.45 -11.79 27.11
N ILE A 128 -0.89 -10.89 27.91
CA ILE A 128 -1.03 -10.91 29.37
C ILE A 128 -2.51 -10.82 29.74
N ASP A 129 -2.91 -11.51 30.82
CA ASP A 129 -4.28 -11.55 31.34
C ASP A 129 -5.32 -12.11 30.36
N GLY A 130 -4.90 -12.93 29.38
CA GLY A 130 -5.80 -13.61 28.45
C GLY A 130 -6.36 -12.70 27.34
N ARG A 131 -5.76 -11.52 27.12
CA ARG A 131 -6.22 -10.54 26.14
C ARG A 131 -6.00 -11.03 24.71
N SER A 132 -7.00 -10.90 23.86
CA SER A 132 -6.92 -11.24 22.43
C SER A 132 -6.50 -10.03 21.60
N LEU A 133 -5.43 -10.18 20.81
CA LEU A 133 -4.94 -9.10 19.95
C LEU A 133 -5.93 -8.77 18.83
N ASP A 134 -6.62 -9.78 18.30
CA ASP A 134 -7.59 -9.60 17.23
C ASP A 134 -8.81 -8.80 17.70
N GLU A 135 -9.27 -9.03 18.94
CA GLU A 135 -10.34 -8.23 19.54
C GLU A 135 -9.93 -6.78 19.72
N GLU A 136 -8.70 -6.55 20.20
CA GLU A 136 -8.16 -5.21 20.46
C GLU A 136 -7.87 -4.43 19.17
N TRP A 137 -7.54 -5.12 18.08
CA TRP A 137 -7.34 -4.53 16.75
C TRP A 137 -8.61 -4.44 15.90
N SER A 138 -9.76 -4.91 16.38
CA SER A 138 -11.03 -4.85 15.67
C SER A 138 -11.45 -3.42 15.29
N SER A 139 -11.13 -2.43 16.12
CA SER A 139 -11.39 -1.00 15.87
C SER A 139 -10.23 -0.26 15.17
N GLY A 140 -9.11 -0.94 14.93
CA GLY A 140 -7.92 -0.35 14.31
C GLY A 140 -6.62 -0.84 14.94
N ALA A 141 -5.70 -1.30 14.10
CA ALA A 141 -4.42 -1.82 14.56
C ALA A 141 -3.43 -0.70 14.93
N TYR A 142 -2.71 -0.89 16.03
CA TYR A 142 -1.70 0.05 16.52
C TYR A 142 -0.47 -0.69 17.03
N ALA A 143 0.68 -0.02 16.97
CA ALA A 143 1.93 -0.52 17.52
C ALA A 143 2.87 0.65 17.86
N TYR A 144 3.57 0.54 18.98
CA TYR A 144 4.63 1.45 19.38
C TYR A 144 5.82 1.30 18.44
N LYS A 145 6.21 2.43 17.79
CA LYS A 145 7.22 2.48 16.73
C LYS A 145 6.98 1.45 15.62
N SER A 146 5.71 1.05 15.44
CA SER A 146 5.30 0.04 14.46
C SER A 146 5.89 -1.36 14.67
N ILE A 147 6.40 -1.63 15.88
CA ILE A 147 7.09 -2.89 16.22
C ILE A 147 6.39 -3.62 17.39
N ASN A 148 6.03 -2.93 18.48
CA ASN A 148 5.54 -3.58 19.70
C ASN A 148 4.11 -3.16 20.06
N VAL A 149 3.38 -4.02 20.77
CA VAL A 149 2.05 -3.73 21.31
C VAL A 149 2.07 -3.95 22.83
N ALA A 150 1.53 -3.00 23.59
CA ALA A 150 1.44 -3.11 25.05
C ALA A 150 0.50 -4.25 25.46
N GLY A 151 0.89 -5.07 26.44
CA GLY A 151 0.16 -6.28 26.82
C GLY A 151 0.59 -7.56 26.09
N TYR A 152 1.52 -7.46 25.13
CA TYR A 152 2.07 -8.60 24.37
C TYR A 152 3.60 -8.57 24.44
N PRO A 153 4.19 -8.97 25.59
CA PRO A 153 5.64 -8.94 25.78
C PRO A 153 6.33 -9.89 24.79
N ASN A 154 7.53 -9.52 24.35
CA ASN A 154 8.34 -10.29 23.39
C ASN A 154 7.67 -10.55 22.02
N LEU A 155 6.55 -9.88 21.70
CA LEU A 155 5.96 -9.87 20.35
C LEU A 155 6.50 -8.68 19.55
N PHE A 156 7.15 -8.96 18.42
CA PHE A 156 7.75 -7.96 17.56
C PHE A 156 7.23 -8.08 16.11
N PHE A 157 6.71 -6.97 15.58
CA PHE A 157 6.32 -6.86 14.17
C PHE A 157 7.43 -6.23 13.34
N THR A 158 7.77 -6.84 12.20
CA THR A 158 8.75 -6.31 11.23
C THR A 158 8.14 -5.27 10.29
N PHE A 159 6.86 -5.45 9.95
CA PHE A 159 6.03 -4.49 9.23
C PHE A 159 4.69 -4.33 9.96
N GLY A 160 4.76 -3.84 11.19
CA GLY A 160 3.57 -3.67 12.04
C GLY A 160 2.68 -2.51 11.60
N PRO A 161 1.53 -2.33 12.26
CA PRO A 161 0.66 -1.19 12.03
C PRO A 161 1.43 0.11 12.11
N ASN A 162 1.13 1.07 11.24
CA ASN A 162 1.86 2.33 11.09
C ASN A 162 3.31 2.20 10.58
N SER A 163 3.79 0.99 10.21
CA SER A 163 5.02 0.83 9.42
C SER A 163 4.72 0.96 7.93
N GLY A 164 5.73 1.34 7.15
CA GLY A 164 5.58 1.79 5.78
C GLY A 164 5.04 0.75 4.78
N ALA A 165 3.76 0.89 4.45
CA ALA A 165 3.24 0.78 3.07
C ALA A 165 2.49 2.07 2.63
N ARG A 166 1.97 2.84 3.59
CA ARG A 166 1.43 4.21 3.41
C ARG A 166 2.36 5.31 3.94
N ALA A 167 3.39 4.93 4.70
CA ALA A 167 4.30 5.83 5.44
C ALA A 167 5.74 5.79 4.91
N GLN A 168 5.97 5.51 3.62
CA GLN A 168 7.32 5.34 3.08
C GLN A 168 8.10 6.65 2.86
N LEU A 169 7.71 7.73 3.52
CA LEU A 169 8.35 9.04 3.39
C LEU A 169 8.44 9.72 4.78
N GLY A 170 8.88 8.93 5.76
CA GLY A 170 9.27 9.36 7.09
C GLY A 170 10.33 8.40 7.63
N ALA A 171 11.52 8.92 7.92
CA ALA A 171 12.69 8.19 8.37
C ALA A 171 12.43 7.27 9.57
N GLY A 172 13.12 6.11 9.61
CA GLY A 172 13.31 5.38 10.88
C GLY A 172 13.36 3.85 10.85
N VAL A 173 13.99 3.20 9.87
CA VAL A 173 14.28 1.73 9.95
C VAL A 173 15.71 1.50 10.44
N HIS A 174 16.00 1.91 11.69
CA HIS A 174 17.32 1.63 12.29
C HIS A 174 17.32 1.25 13.78
N GLY A 175 16.19 0.83 14.35
CA GLY A 175 16.09 0.51 15.78
C GLY A 175 15.89 -0.97 16.16
N GLY A 176 15.55 -1.86 15.22
CA GLY A 176 15.08 -3.22 15.54
C GLY A 176 16.19 -4.20 15.94
N THR A 177 17.33 -4.17 15.24
CA THR A 177 18.41 -5.14 15.42
C THR A 177 19.20 -4.94 16.72
N ASP A 178 19.34 -3.71 17.17
CA ASP A 178 20.13 -3.38 18.36
C ASP A 178 19.44 -3.79 19.67
N ARG A 179 18.10 -3.85 19.67
CA ARG A 179 17.29 -4.26 20.82
C ARG A 179 17.24 -5.78 21.00
N LEU A 180 17.27 -6.55 19.90
CA LEU A 180 17.39 -8.01 19.94
C LEU A 180 18.74 -8.47 20.49
N ARG A 181 19.82 -7.72 20.23
CA ARG A 181 21.13 -7.98 20.84
C ARG A 181 21.14 -7.80 22.36
N ARG A 182 20.39 -6.83 22.90
CA ARG A 182 20.25 -6.64 24.36
C ARG A 182 19.36 -7.69 25.02
N ALA A 183 18.45 -8.33 24.28
CA ALA A 183 17.61 -9.42 24.79
C ALA A 183 18.40 -10.73 24.98
N GLY A 184 19.56 -10.88 24.33
CA GLY A 184 20.46 -12.02 24.53
C GLY A 184 21.35 -11.91 25.77
N ASP A 185 21.30 -10.80 26.51
CA ASP A 185 22.03 -10.57 27.75
C ASP A 185 21.20 -11.11 28.94
N PRO A 186 21.73 -12.02 29.79
CA PRO A 186 20.95 -12.79 30.77
C PRO A 186 20.20 -11.99 31.85
N GLY A 187 20.23 -10.66 31.82
CA GLY A 187 19.52 -9.79 32.76
C GLY A 187 18.18 -9.20 32.25
N HIS A 188 17.78 -9.40 30.99
CA HIS A 188 16.59 -8.77 30.41
C HIS A 188 15.64 -9.79 29.74
N GLY A 189 14.91 -10.57 30.55
CA GLY A 189 14.02 -11.63 30.06
C GLY A 189 12.69 -11.17 29.44
N THR A 190 12.31 -9.90 29.59
CA THR A 190 11.03 -9.36 29.09
C THR A 190 11.23 -8.00 28.46
N LEU A 191 10.83 -7.84 27.20
CA LEU A 191 10.79 -6.57 26.50
C LEU A 191 9.33 -6.19 26.19
N GLU A 192 8.88 -5.08 26.75
CA GLU A 192 7.53 -4.55 26.56
C GLU A 192 7.57 -3.05 26.27
N SER A 193 6.71 -2.58 25.35
CA SER A 193 6.51 -1.15 25.14
C SER A 193 5.52 -0.60 26.14
N GLN A 194 5.94 0.34 26.99
CA GLN A 194 5.01 1.16 27.76
C GLN A 194 4.46 2.27 26.85
N VAL A 195 3.21 2.12 26.42
CA VAL A 195 2.46 3.21 25.79
C VAL A 195 1.64 3.88 26.89
N PRO A 196 1.79 5.18 27.17
CA PRO A 196 0.91 5.87 28.12
C PRO A 196 -0.52 5.78 27.59
N ARG A 197 -1.44 5.26 28.42
CA ARG A 197 -2.87 5.27 28.11
C ARG A 197 -3.30 6.74 28.02
N CYS A 198 -3.60 7.24 26.83
CA CYS A 198 -4.41 8.45 26.71
C CYS A 198 -5.83 8.08 27.14
N THR A 199 -6.22 8.55 28.33
CA THR A 199 -7.62 8.73 28.72
C THR A 199 -8.26 9.85 27.92
#